data_AF-T1AS26-F1
#
_entry.id   AF-T1AS26-F1
#
_cell.length_a   1.000
_cell.length_b   1.000
_cell.length_c   1.000
_cell.angle_alpha   90.00
_cell.angle_beta   90.00
_cell.angle_gamma   90.00
#
_symmetry.space_group_name_H-M   'P 1'
#
loop_
_entity.id
_entity.type
_entity.pdbx_description
1 polymer ?
#
loop_
_entity_poly.entity_id
_entity_poly.type
_entity_poly.pdbx_seq_one_letter_code
_entity_poly.pdbx_strand_id
1 'polypeptide(L)' 'MSLYAAIDLHSSNSVLAVMDGEGKSLLQCRRPNDLPRILADLAPYQSDLAGI' A
#
# COMPACT_ATOMS: atom_id res chain seq x y z
N MET A 1 6.50 1.09 -14.42
CA MET A 1 7.60 1.45 -13.48
C MET A 1 7.31 0.62 -12.24
N SER A 2 8.24 -0.18 -11.71
CA SER A 2 7.88 -1.09 -10.63
C SER A 2 7.50 -0.32 -9.36
N LEU A 3 6.30 -0.58 -8.85
CA LEU A 3 5.82 -0.08 -7.57
C LEU A 3 5.93 -1.17 -6.50
N TYR A 4 6.16 -0.73 -5.28
CA TYR A 4 6.23 -1.57 -4.10
C TYR A 4 5.20 -1.08 -3.09
N ALA A 5 4.40 -2.00 -2.57
CA ALA A 5 3.56 -1.72 -1.42
C ALA A 5 4.28 -2.17 -0.14
N ALA A 6 3.96 -1.52 0.97
CA ALA A 6 4.35 -1.95 2.30
C ALA A 6 3.17 -1.78 3.25
N ILE A 7 2.99 -2.75 4.14
CA ILE A 7 1.94 -2.73 5.17
C ILE A 7 2.60 -2.89 6.53
N ASP A 8 2.55 -1.84 7.34
CA ASP A 8 2.99 -1.88 8.72
C ASP A 8 1.79 -2.12 9.65
N LEU A 9 1.74 -3.32 10.24
CA LEU A 9 0.62 -3.79 11.06
C LEU A 9 0.74 -3.32 12.51
N HIS A 10 -0.34 -2.74 13.01
CA HIS A 10 -0.55 -2.44 14.42
C HIS A 10 -1.85 -3.11 14.89
N SER A 11 -2.02 -3.23 16.21
CA SER A 11 -3.13 -3.95 16.86
C SER A 11 -4.50 -3.81 16.16
N SER A 12 -4.96 -2.57 15.90
CA SER A 12 -6.27 -2.31 15.30
C SER A 12 -6.24 -1.63 13.93
N ASN A 13 -5.05 -1.32 13.41
CA ASN A 13 -4.88 -0.57 12.18
C ASN A 13 -3.55 -0.89 11.51
N SER A 14 -3.45 -0.57 10.23
CA SER A 14 -2.23 -0.67 9.46
C SER A 14 -1.88 0.66 8.82
N VAL A 15 -0.60 0.86 8.54
CA VAL A 15 -0.14 1.91 7.64
C VAL A 15 0.16 1.26 6.31
N LEU A 16 -0.60 1.64 5.28
CA LEU A 16 -0.37 1.23 3.90
C LEU A 16 0.47 2.31 3.22
N ALA A 17 1.57 1.90 2.59
CA ALA A 17 2.38 2.74 1.73
C ALA A 17 2.55 2.12 0.34
N VAL A 18 2.60 2.97 -0.70
CA VAL A 18 2.99 2.59 -2.06
C VAL A 18 4.09 3.55 -2.51
N MET A 19 5.18 3.01 -3.04
CA MET A 19 6.35 3.76 -3.48
C MET A 19 6.88 3.24 -4.81
N ASP A 20 7.53 4.10 -5.59
CA ASP A 20 8.26 3.66 -6.78
C ASP A 20 9.65 3.08 -6.44
N GLY A 21 10.35 2.57 -7.45
CA GLY A 21 11.69 1.99 -7.30
C GLY A 21 12.78 2.96 -6.86
N GLU A 22 12.53 4.27 -6.85
CA GLU A 22 13.44 5.30 -6.34
C GLU A 22 13.08 5.71 -4.90
N GLY A 23 12.04 5.08 -4.31
CA GLY A 23 11.59 5.32 -2.95
C GLY A 23 10.64 6.52 -2.81
N LYS A 24 10.13 7.06 -3.92
CA LYS A 24 9.15 8.15 -3.86
C LYS A 24 7.78 7.61 -3.45
N SER A 25 7.23 8.17 -2.38
CA SER A 25 5.89 7.82 -1.89
C SER A 25 4.80 8.33 -2.85
N LEU A 26 3.90 7.43 -3.25
CA LEU A 26 2.69 7.69 -4.05
C LEU A 26 1.42 7.62 -3.21
N LEU A 27 1.43 6.79 -2.17
CA LEU A 27 0.37 6.66 -1.19
C LEU A 27 0.99 6.42 0.18
N GLN A 28 0.48 7.08 1.20
CA GLN A 28 0.73 6.73 2.59
C GLN A 28 -0.50 7.05 3.42
N CYS A 29 -1.16 6.03 3.96
CA CYS A 29 -2.36 6.24 4.75
C CYS A 29 -2.51 5.20 5.85
N ARG A 30 -3.10 5.63 6.98
CA ARG A 30 -3.52 4.72 8.03
C ARG A 30 -4.92 4.19 7.73
N ARG A 31 -5.12 2.88 7.85
CA ARG A 31 -6.39 2.19 7.66
C ARG A 31 -6.68 1.29 8.86
N PRO A 32 -7.96 1.12 9.26
CA PRO A 32 -8.33 -0.03 10.07
C PRO A 32 -7.85 -1.32 9.42
N ASN A 33 -7.71 -2.39 10.20
CA ASN A 33 -7.39 -3.73 9.69
C ASN A 33 -8.60 -4.31 8.93
N ASP A 34 -8.89 -3.73 7.77
CA ASP A 34 -10.05 -3.99 6.92
C ASP A 34 -9.58 -4.27 5.48
N LEU A 35 -9.55 -5.55 5.13
CA LEU A 35 -9.00 -6.03 3.86
C LEU A 35 -9.67 -5.44 2.62
N PRO A 36 -11.02 -5.37 2.51
CA PRO A 36 -11.68 -4.76 1.36
C PRO A 36 -11.22 -3.32 1.09
N ARG A 37 -11.00 -2.54 2.15
CA ARG A 37 -10.53 -1.16 2.02
C ARG A 37 -9.07 -1.08 1.60
N ILE A 38 -8.21 -1.91 2.18
CA ILE A 38 -6.80 -2.00 1.77
C ILE A 38 -6.68 -2.41 0.29
N LEU A 39 -7.50 -3.37 -0.16
CA LEU A 39 -7.55 -3.77 -1.57
C LEU A 39 -8.04 -2.64 -2.48
N ALA A 40 -9.04 -1.85 -2.04
CA ALA A 40 -9.52 -0.70 -2.79
C ALA A 40 -8.45 0.40 -2.91
N ASP A 41 -7.65 0.61 -1.86
CA ASP A 41 -6.52 1.56 -1.89
C ASP A 41 -5.38 1.06 -2.81
N LEU A 42 -5.18 -0.26 -2.92
CA LEU A 42 -4.16 -0.88 -3.80
C LEU A 42 -4.60 -1.04 -5.25
N ALA A 43 -5.91 -1.07 -5.53
CA ALA A 43 -6.47 -1.31 -6.86
C ALA A 43 -5.90 -0.38 -7.96
N PRO A 44 -5.67 0.93 -7.73
CA PRO A 44 -5.09 1.81 -8.75
C PRO A 44 -3.65 1.47 -9.14
N TYR A 45 -2.93 0.74 -8.29
CA TYR A 45 -1.50 0.44 -8.44
C TYR A 45 -1.24 -1.00 -8.89
N GLN A 46 -2.28 -1.84 -8.97
CA GLN A 46 -2.17 -3.29 -9.19
C GLN A 46 -1.34 -3.66 -10.43
N SER A 47 -1.49 -2.94 -11.53
CA SER A 47 -0.81 -3.24 -12.80
C SER A 47 0.71 -3.02 -12.74
N ASP A 48 1.18 -2.14 -11.86
CA ASP A 48 2.59 -1.77 -11.73
C ASP A 48 3.25 -2.37 -10.47
N LEU A 49 2.46 -3.04 -9.62
CA LEU A 49 2.91 -3.58 -8.34
C LEU A 49 3.79 -4.82 -8.55
N ALA A 50 5.07 -4.70 -8.22
CA ALA A 50 6.03 -5.79 -8.32
C ALA A 50 6.03 -6.69 -7.07
N GLY A 51 5.54 -6.18 -5.93
CA GLY A 51 5.47 -6.91 -4.67
C GLY A 51 4.85 -6.09 -3.53
N ILE A 52 4.41 -6.81 -2.50
CA ILE A 52 3.88 -6.32 -1.22
C ILE A 52 4.79 -6.84 -0.10
#